data_AF-A0A5J4J1Z7-F1
#
_entry.id   AF-A0A5J4J1Z7-F1
#
_cell.length_a   1.000
_cell.length_b   1.000
_cell.length_c   1.000
_cell.angle_alpha   90.00
_cell.angle_beta   90.00
_cell.angle_gamma   90.00
#
_symmetry.space_group_name_H-M   'P 1'
#
loop_
_entity.id
_entity.type
_entity.pdbx_description
1 polymer ?
#
loop_
_entity_poly.entity_id
_entity_poly.type
_entity_poly.pdbx_seq_one_letter_code
_entity_poly.pdbx_strand_id
1 'polypeptide(L)' 'MEFQLDIIEDKIEFFESDSLRDLEKKVNEKIEANKALMLRVSSASHQMQFDANGRPHYSAVVHFALKK' A
#
# COMPACT_ATOMS: atom_id res chain seq x y z
N MET A 1 -2.01 -20.89 29.22
CA MET A 1 -1.51 -20.48 27.89
C MET A 1 -1.84 -19.01 27.76
N GLU A 2 -0.83 -18.16 27.77
CA GLU A 2 -0.99 -16.71 27.64
C GLU A 2 -0.83 -16.39 26.16
N PHE A 3 -1.91 -16.02 25.50
CA PHE A 3 -1.88 -15.62 24.08
C PHE A 3 -1.32 -14.20 24.01
N GLN A 4 -0.01 -14.07 23.80
CA GLN A 4 0.57 -12.81 23.34
C GLN A 4 0.27 -12.65 21.86
N LEU A 5 -0.59 -11.68 21.56
CA LEU A 5 -0.83 -11.21 20.19
C LEU A 5 0.14 -10.05 19.94
N ASP A 6 1.21 -10.31 19.21
CA ASP A 6 2.02 -9.24 18.63
C ASP A 6 1.24 -8.60 17.48
N ILE A 7 0.65 -7.44 17.75
CA ILE A 7 -0.13 -6.68 16.79
C ILE A 7 0.83 -5.89 15.90
N ILE A 8 0.64 -5.98 14.59
CA ILE A 8 1.36 -5.13 13.64
C ILE A 8 0.86 -3.70 13.82
N GLU A 9 1.75 -2.80 14.23
CA GLU A 9 1.42 -1.38 14.40
C GLU A 9 1.62 -0.57 13.11
N ASP A 10 2.70 -0.85 12.38
CA ASP A 10 3.09 -0.13 11.18
C ASP A 10 3.45 -1.11 10.07
N LYS A 11 3.01 -0.80 8.85
CA LYS A 11 3.32 -1.55 7.64
C LYS A 11 3.49 -0.59 6.47
N ILE A 12 4.67 -0.58 5.86
CA ILE A 12 4.92 0.14 4.61
C ILE A 12 4.81 -0.85 3.45
N GLU A 13 4.06 -0.50 2.41
CA GLU A 13 3.94 -1.32 1.20
C GLU A 13 4.16 -0.44 -0.04
N PHE A 14 4.99 -0.93 -0.96
CA PHE A 14 5.27 -0.28 -2.23
C PHE A 14 4.46 -0.95 -3.34
N PHE A 15 3.95 -0.14 -4.25
CA PHE A 15 3.13 -0.55 -5.37
C PHE A 15 3.68 0.05 -6.63
N GLU A 16 3.54 -0.67 -7.74
CA GLU A 16 3.92 -0.19 -9.06
C GLU A 16 2.98 -0.74 -10.13
N SER A 17 2.84 0.01 -11.23
CA SER A 17 2.11 -0.43 -12.41
C SER A 17 2.38 0.47 -13.62
N ASP A 18 2.18 -0.06 -14.83
CA ASP A 18 2.25 0.71 -16.08
C ASP A 18 1.00 1.58 -16.32
N SER A 19 -0.03 1.45 -15.48
CA SER A 19 -1.23 2.28 -15.53
C SER A 19 -1.64 2.76 -14.14
N LEU A 20 -2.06 4.03 -14.06
CA LEU A 20 -2.55 4.61 -12.80
C LEU A 20 -3.76 3.85 -12.25
N ARG A 21 -4.65 3.38 -13.14
CA ARG A 21 -5.83 2.60 -12.78
C ARG A 21 -5.46 1.28 -12.10
N ASP A 22 -4.48 0.57 -12.64
CA ASP A 22 -4.03 -0.69 -12.06
C ASP A 22 -3.26 -0.47 -10.76
N LEU A 23 -2.49 0.62 -10.66
CA LEU A 23 -1.85 1.01 -9.42
C LEU A 23 -2.90 1.24 -8.31
N GLU A 24 -3.93 2.02 -8.61
CA GLU A 24 -5.05 2.29 -7.69
C GLU A 24 -5.77 0.99 -7.29
N LYS A 25 -6.04 0.11 -8.26
CA LYS A 25 -6.66 -1.20 -7.98
C LYS A 25 -5.81 -2.02 -7.00
N LYS A 26 -4.50 -2.14 -7.22
CA LYS A 26 -3.59 -2.88 -6.33
C LYS A 26 -3.58 -2.30 -4.91
N VAL A 27 -3.55 -0.97 -4.79
CA VAL A 27 -3.61 -0.28 -3.49
C VAL A 27 -4.93 -0.58 -2.78
N ASN A 28 -6.06 -0.47 -3.47
CA ASN A 28 -7.39 -0.73 -2.91
C ASN A 28 -7.56 -2.18 -2.45
N GLU A 29 -7.08 -3.15 -3.23
CA GLU A 29 -7.08 -4.57 -2.83
C GLU A 29 -6.30 -4.80 -1.54
N LYS A 30 -5.16 -4.13 -1.35
CA LYS A 30 -4.40 -4.20 -0.10
C LYS A 30 -5.04 -3.45 1.05
N ILE A 31 -5.73 -2.34 0.80
CA ILE A 31 -6.55 -1.68 1.83
C ILE A 31 -7.59 -2.65 2.38
N GLU A 32 -8.34 -3.34 1.50
CA GLU A 32 -9.35 -4.32 1.92
C GLU A 32 -8.73 -5.49 2.70
N ALA A 33 -7.62 -6.05 2.22
CA ALA A 33 -6.93 -7.13 2.93
C ALA A 33 -6.41 -6.70 4.32
N ASN A 34 -5.87 -5.49 4.43
CA ASN A 34 -5.29 -4.96 5.66
C ASN A 34 -6.35 -4.62 6.74
N LYS A 35 -7.65 -4.51 6.38
CA LYS A 35 -8.74 -4.39 7.36
C LYS A 35 -8.79 -5.59 8.31
N ALA A 36 -8.49 -6.80 7.82
CA ALA A 36 -8.41 -8.01 8.65
C ALA A 36 -7.28 -7.94 9.69
N LEU A 37 -6.28 -7.08 9.45
CA LEU A 37 -5.16 -6.82 10.34
C LEU A 37 -5.38 -5.58 11.23
N MET A 38 -6.60 -5.01 11.24
CA MET A 38 -6.92 -3.76 11.96
C MET A 38 -6.10 -2.54 11.53
N LEU A 39 -5.48 -2.60 10.34
CA LEU A 39 -4.69 -1.50 9.79
C LEU A 39 -5.57 -0.56 8.95
N ARG A 40 -5.26 0.75 9.00
CA ARG A 40 -5.83 1.80 8.14
C ARG A 40 -4.73 2.49 7.34
N VAL A 41 -5.09 3.19 6.27
CA VAL A 41 -4.14 4.08 5.58
C VAL A 41 -3.81 5.26 6.49
N SER A 42 -2.54 5.38 6.88
CA SER A 42 -1.97 6.50 7.62
C SER A 42 -1.50 7.60 6.67
N SER A 43 -0.78 7.21 5.62
CA SER A 43 -0.36 8.12 4.54
C SER A 43 -0.14 7.36 3.23
N ALA A 44 -0.20 8.08 2.12
CA ALA A 44 0.13 7.56 0.79
C ALA A 44 0.85 8.63 -0.02
N SER A 45 1.88 8.23 -0.75
CA SER A 45 2.59 9.07 -1.72
C SER A 45 2.72 8.31 -3.03
N HIS A 46 2.72 9.03 -4.16
CA HIS A 46 2.83 8.44 -5.49
C HIS A 46 3.78 9.25 -6.36
N GLN A 47 4.38 8.57 -7.34
CA GLN A 47 5.25 9.18 -8.34
C GLN A 47 4.98 8.54 -9.71
N MET A 48 5.07 9.36 -10.76
CA MET A 48 5.11 8.90 -12.15
C MET A 48 6.46 9.22 -12.76
N GLN A 49 7.02 8.27 -13.49
CA GLN A 49 8.25 8.42 -14.25
C GLN A 49 8.08 7.79 -15.63
N PHE A 50 8.80 8.28 -16.63
CA PHE A 50 8.89 7.62 -17.92
C PHE A 50 10.06 6.64 -17.92
N ASP A 51 9.86 5.44 -18.47
CA ASP A 51 10.95 4.50 -18.72
C ASP A 51 11.84 4.96 -19.89
N ALA A 52 12.88 4.19 -20.19
CA ALA A 52 13.80 4.48 -21.29
C ALA A 52 13.12 4.50 -22.69
N ASN A 53 11.94 3.90 -22.82
CA ASN A 53 11.15 3.84 -24.04
C ASN A 53 10.03 4.91 -24.07
N GLY A 54 9.96 5.81 -23.08
CA GLY A 54 8.93 6.83 -22.96
C GLY A 54 7.57 6.31 -22.48
N ARG A 55 7.50 5.10 -21.92
CA ARG A 55 6.27 4.54 -21.33
C ARG A 55 6.11 5.04 -19.89
N PRO A 56 4.90 5.46 -19.49
CA PRO A 56 4.67 5.90 -18.12
C PRO A 56 4.72 4.69 -17.16
N HIS A 57 5.40 4.88 -16.04
CA HIS A 57 5.46 3.94 -14.93
C HIS A 57 5.03 4.67 -13.66
N TYR A 58 4.06 4.10 -12.96
CA TYR A 58 3.48 4.67 -11.75
C TYR A 58 3.94 3.86 -10.55
N SER A 59 4.27 4.55 -9.46
CA SER A 59 4.62 3.94 -8.20
C SER A 59 3.92 4.64 -7.05
N ALA A 60 3.66 3.91 -5.97
CA ALA A 60 3.14 4.45 -4.73
C ALA A 60 3.78 3.77 -3.53
N VAL A 61 3.94 4.53 -2.45
CA VAL A 61 4.24 4.02 -1.12
C VAL A 61 3.04 4.31 -0.23
N VAL A 62 2.54 3.28 0.44
CA VAL A 62 1.41 3.40 1.36
C VAL A 62 1.85 2.96 2.75
N HIS A 63 1.69 3.86 3.70
CA HIS A 63 1.85 3.58 5.13
C HIS A 63 0.50 3.14 5.68
N PHE A 64 0.42 1.89 6.06
CA PHE A 64 -0.66 1.33 6.85
C PHE A 64 -0.27 1.36 8.33
N ALA A 65 -1.15 1.86 9.18
CA ALA A 65 -0.94 1.89 10.62
C ALA A 65 -2.16 1.33 11.36
N LEU A 66 -1.95 0.82 12.57
CA LEU A 66 -3.02 0.34 13.43
C LEU A 66 -4.10 1.41 13.57
N LYS A 67 -5.35 0.99 13.42
CA LYS A 67 -6.51 1.86 13.62
C LYS A 67 -6.62 2.22 15.10
N LYS A 68 -6.03 3.36 15.45
CA LYS A 68 -6.23 4.04 16.74
C LYS A 68 -7.63 4.65 16.80
#